data_AF-A0AAV1UQM4-F1
#
_entry.id   AF-A0AAV1UQM4-F1
#
_cell.length_a   1.000
_cell.length_b   1.000
_cell.length_c   1.000
_cell.angle_alpha   90.00
_cell.angle_beta   90.00
_cell.angle_gamma   90.00
#
_symmetry.space_group_name_H-M   'P 1'
#
loop_
_entity.id
_entity.type
_entity.pdbx_description
1 polymer ?
#
loop_
_entity_poly.entity_id
_entity_poly.type
_entity_poly.pdbx_seq_one_letter_code
_entity_poly.pdbx_strand_id
1 'polypeptide(L)'
;MVDTIELRVSENFPRIPKLCEKVATTFFACFYEHGKQPEGKSDTEVGNVALERCKDALLAYNSCVDVEVAKNPKEFFRVPEAYRMRE
;
A
#
# COMPACT_ATOMS: atom_id res chain seq x y z
N MET A 1 -7.79 8.96 -24.17
CA MET A 1 -6.85 8.14 -23.38
C MET A 1 -7.70 7.56 -22.28
N VAL A 2 -8.01 6.27 -22.33
CA VAL A 2 -8.75 5.63 -21.24
C VAL A 2 -7.73 5.52 -20.11
N ASP A 3 -7.88 6.35 -19.08
CA ASP A 3 -7.23 6.14 -17.79
C ASP A 3 -7.61 4.73 -17.33
N THR A 4 -6.79 3.75 -17.66
CA THR A 4 -6.74 2.50 -16.91
C THR A 4 -6.34 2.92 -15.51
N ILE A 5 -7.33 3.07 -14.62
CA ILE A 5 -7.11 3.31 -13.19
C ILE A 5 -6.25 2.14 -12.72
N GLU A 6 -4.94 2.35 -12.69
CA GLU A 6 -4.02 1.31 -12.31
C GLU A 6 -4.21 1.08 -10.82
N LEU A 7 -4.73 -0.09 -10.45
CA LEU A 7 -5.00 -0.42 -9.06
C LEU A 7 -3.66 -0.58 -8.33
N ARG A 8 -3.22 0.50 -7.70
CA ARG A 8 -1.98 0.54 -6.92
C ARG A 8 -2.27 1.04 -5.51
N VAL A 9 -1.42 0.63 -4.57
CA VAL A 9 -1.42 1.22 -3.23
C VAL A 9 -0.98 2.68 -3.29
N SER A 10 -1.40 3.48 -2.32
CA SER A 10 -0.98 4.86 -2.14
C SER A 10 0.55 4.98 -2.17
N GLU A 11 1.06 6.05 -2.78
CA GLU A 11 2.48 6.44 -2.80
C GLU A 11 3.08 6.63 -1.40
N ASN A 12 2.22 6.75 -0.38
CA ASN A 12 2.61 6.87 1.02
C ASN A 12 2.86 5.50 1.70
N PHE A 13 2.52 4.39 1.06
CA PHE A 13 2.88 3.05 1.52
C PHE A 13 4.44 2.92 1.63
N PRO A 14 5.01 2.23 2.64
CA PRO A 14 4.38 1.36 3.64
C PRO A 14 3.90 2.08 4.91
N ARG A 15 3.81 3.41 4.92
CA ARG A 15 3.34 4.13 6.11
C ARG A 15 1.82 4.04 6.21
N ILE A 16 1.36 3.53 7.34
CA ILE A 16 -0.05 3.46 7.69
C ILE A 16 -0.26 4.36 8.91
N PRO A 17 -0.94 5.51 8.77
CA PRO A 17 -1.37 6.30 9.90
C PRO A 17 -2.21 5.44 10.84
N LYS A 18 -2.05 5.60 12.17
CA LYS A 18 -2.78 4.78 13.17
C LYS A 18 -4.30 4.82 12.96
N LEU A 19 -4.83 5.96 12.50
CA LEU A 19 -6.26 6.12 12.20
C LEU A 19 -6.74 5.27 11.01
N CYS A 20 -5.83 4.91 10.10
CA CYS A 20 -6.11 4.07 8.94
C CYS A 20 -5.79 2.59 9.17
N GLU A 21 -5.37 2.19 10.38
CA GLU A 21 -4.98 0.81 10.70
C GLU A 21 -6.11 -0.17 10.39
N LYS A 22 -7.35 0.16 10.79
CA LYS A 22 -8.50 -0.73 10.55
C LYS A 22 -8.76 -0.98 9.06
N VAL A 23 -8.78 0.07 8.23
CA VAL A 23 -9.00 -0.08 6.78
C VAL A 23 -7.83 -0.76 6.09
N ALA A 24 -6.60 -0.52 6.57
CA ALA A 24 -5.42 -1.21 6.09
C ALA A 24 -5.48 -2.71 6.41
N THR A 25 -5.82 -3.10 7.64
CA THR A 25 -5.97 -4.52 8.01
C THR A 25 -7.00 -5.21 7.14
N THR A 26 -8.14 -4.57 6.86
CA THR A 26 -9.16 -5.14 5.96
C THR A 26 -8.62 -5.35 4.55
N PHE A 27 -7.96 -4.34 3.98
CA PHE A 27 -7.35 -4.46 2.65
C PHE A 27 -6.28 -5.56 2.59
N PHE A 28 -5.31 -5.53 3.50
CA PHE A 28 -4.20 -6.50 3.48
C PHE A 28 -4.65 -7.93 3.81
N ALA A 29 -5.69 -8.11 4.64
CA ALA A 29 -6.28 -9.43 4.86
C ALA A 29 -6.89 -9.99 3.56
N CYS A 30 -7.69 -9.19 2.85
CA CYS A 30 -8.26 -9.57 1.56
C CYS A 30 -7.16 -9.87 0.52
N PHE A 31 -6.17 -8.97 0.42
CA PHE A 31 -5.08 -9.13 -0.51
C PHE A 31 -4.24 -10.37 -0.21
N TYR A 32 -4.01 -10.70 1.07
CA TYR A 32 -3.29 -11.91 1.46
C TYR A 32 -4.07 -13.18 1.10
N GLU A 33 -5.39 -13.18 1.29
CA GLU A 33 -6.25 -14.32 0.97
C GLU A 33 -6.25 -14.63 -0.54
N HIS A 34 -6.30 -13.60 -1.39
CA HIS A 34 -6.44 -13.77 -2.83
C HIS A 34 -5.13 -13.63 -3.62
N GLY A 35 -4.11 -12.99 -3.05
CA GLY A 35 -2.82 -12.71 -3.67
C GLY A 35 -1.73 -13.72 -3.31
N LYS A 36 -2.07 -14.79 -2.58
CA LYS A 36 -1.11 -15.84 -2.23
C LYS A 36 -0.72 -16.63 -3.48
N GLN A 37 0.58 -16.62 -3.79
CA GLN A 37 1.09 -17.43 -4.89
C GLN A 37 0.97 -18.93 -4.57
N PRO A 38 0.54 -19.75 -5.54
CA PRO A 38 0.54 -21.19 -5.40
C PRO A 38 1.96 -21.74 -5.22
N GLU A 39 2.11 -22.77 -4.39
CA GLU A 39 3.41 -23.37 -4.09
C GLU A 39 4.13 -23.83 -5.37
N GLY A 40 5.40 -23.44 -5.51
CA GLY A 40 6.23 -23.82 -6.66
C GLY A 40 5.89 -23.13 -7.98
N LYS A 41 4.97 -22.14 -8.00
CA LYS A 41 4.61 -21.38 -9.21
C LYS A 41 4.60 -19.88 -8.94
N SER A 42 5.48 -19.16 -9.63
CA SER A 42 5.44 -17.71 -9.67
C SER A 42 4.49 -17.25 -10.77
N ASP A 43 3.24 -17.02 -10.41
CA ASP A 43 2.25 -16.39 -11.27
C ASP A 43 2.30 -14.86 -11.07
N THR A 44 2.60 -14.12 -12.13
CA THR A 44 2.73 -12.65 -12.12
C THR A 44 1.38 -11.94 -12.05
N GLU A 45 0.30 -12.61 -12.43
CA GLU A 45 -1.04 -12.01 -12.50
C GLU A 45 -1.84 -12.14 -11.20
N VAL A 46 -1.44 -13.05 -10.30
CA VAL A 46 -2.14 -13.28 -9.01
C VAL A 46 -2.24 -11.99 -8.20
N GLY A 47 -1.22 -11.13 -8.23
CA GLY A 47 -1.27 -9.83 -7.57
C GLY A 47 -2.32 -8.89 -8.17
N ASN A 48 -2.39 -8.79 -9.49
CA ASN A 48 -3.36 -7.96 -10.20
C ASN A 48 -4.80 -8.45 -9.95
N VAL A 49 -5.00 -9.77 -9.98
CA VAL A 49 -6.31 -10.38 -9.67
C VAL A 49 -6.73 -10.10 -8.22
N ALA A 50 -5.80 -10.15 -7.28
CA ALA A 50 -6.08 -9.82 -5.89
C ALA A 50 -6.43 -8.34 -5.70
N LEU A 51 -5.75 -7.43 -6.41
CA LEU A 51 -6.07 -5.99 -6.39
C LEU A 51 -7.48 -5.72 -6.93
N GLU A 52 -7.87 -6.37 -8.03
CA GLU A 52 -9.24 -6.26 -8.57
C GLU A 52 -10.29 -6.81 -7.60
N ARG A 53 -10.03 -7.97 -6.98
CA ARG A 53 -10.96 -8.56 -5.99
C ARG A 53 -11.11 -7.71 -4.73
N CYS A 54 -10.03 -7.06 -4.31
CA CYS A 54 -9.98 -6.24 -3.10
C CYS A 54 -10.11 -4.74 -3.40
N LYS A 55 -10.60 -4.36 -4.58
CA LYS A 55 -10.61 -2.98 -5.08
C LYS A 55 -11.29 -1.99 -4.13
N ASP A 56 -12.44 -2.35 -3.57
CA ASP A 56 -13.17 -1.45 -2.68
C ASP A 56 -12.39 -1.20 -1.38
N ALA A 57 -11.76 -2.24 -0.83
CA ALA A 57 -10.89 -2.13 0.33
C ALA A 57 -9.61 -1.34 0.02
N LEU A 58 -9.04 -1.53 -1.17
CA LEU A 58 -7.89 -0.77 -1.66
C LEU A 58 -8.20 0.73 -1.76
N LEU A 59 -9.35 1.10 -2.35
CA LEU A 59 -9.76 2.49 -2.49
C LEU A 59 -10.00 3.15 -1.12
N ALA A 60 -10.65 2.44 -0.19
CA ALA A 60 -10.84 2.91 1.17
C ALA A 60 -9.51 3.11 1.93
N TYR A 61 -8.58 2.16 1.77
CA TYR A 61 -7.24 2.25 2.33
C TYR A 61 -6.49 3.47 1.76
N ASN A 62 -6.40 3.59 0.44
CA ASN A 62 -5.69 4.69 -0.22
C ASN A 62 -6.26 6.05 0.18
N SER A 63 -7.59 6.19 0.12
CA SER A 63 -8.26 7.43 0.52
C SER A 63 -7.95 7.84 1.96
N CYS A 64 -7.98 6.89 2.91
CA CYS A 64 -7.65 7.19 4.29
C CYS A 64 -6.19 7.65 4.44
N VAL A 65 -5.26 6.89 3.85
CA VAL A 65 -3.81 7.17 3.96
C VAL A 65 -3.48 8.53 3.35
N ASP A 66 -3.95 8.80 2.13
CA ASP A 66 -3.68 10.05 1.43
C ASP A 66 -4.21 11.26 2.21
N VAL A 67 -5.42 11.15 2.76
CA VAL A 67 -6.02 12.20 3.58
C VAL A 67 -5.25 12.41 4.89
N GLU A 68 -4.90 11.35 5.60
CA GLU A 68 -4.23 11.47 6.90
C GLU A 68 -2.77 11.92 6.78
N VAL A 69 -2.07 11.51 5.71
CA VAL A 69 -0.72 12.00 5.42
C VAL A 69 -0.75 13.47 4.97
N ALA A 70 -1.74 13.87 4.17
CA ALA A 70 -1.91 15.28 3.79
C ALA A 70 -2.22 16.19 4.99
N LYS A 71 -2.98 15.71 5.97
CA LYS A 71 -3.28 16.44 7.21
C LYS A 71 -2.08 16.53 8.14
N ASN A 72 -1.29 15.47 8.23
CA ASN A 72 -0.13 15.38 9.12
C ASN A 72 1.13 15.01 8.33
N PRO A 73 1.66 15.95 7.52
CA PRO A 73 2.91 15.71 6.80
C PRO A 73 4.02 15.60 7.84
N LYS A 74 4.42 14.36 8.19
CA LYS A 74 5.61 14.17 9.02
C LYS A 74 6.81 14.70 8.25
N GLU A 75 7.50 15.69 8.82
CA GLU A 75 8.77 16.15 8.27
C GLU A 75 9.72 14.96 8.14
N PHE A 76 10.18 14.72 6.92
CA PHE A 76 11.24 13.75 6.68
C PHE A 76 12.53 14.35 7.22
N PHE A 77 12.82 14.12 8.51
CA PHE A 77 14.14 14.36 9.03
C PHE A 77 15.10 13.44 8.28
N ARG A 78 15.86 14.02 7.37
CA ARG A 78 16.98 13.31 6.76
C ARG A 78 17.87 12.84 7.90
N VAL A 79 18.21 11.56 7.91
CA VAL A 79 19.19 11.01 8.85
C VAL A 79 20.42 11.93 8.80
N PRO A 80 20.88 12.47 9.95
CA PRO A 80 22.07 13.31 10.00
C PRO A 80 23.23 12.59 9.32
N GLU A 81 24.05 13.34 8.59
CA GLU A 81 25.10 12.77 7.73
C GLU A 81 26.06 11.86 8.51
N ALA A 82 26.29 12.15 9.79
CA ALA A 82 27.08 11.32 10.71
C ALA A 82 26.61 9.86 10.87
N TYR A 83 25.34 9.57 10.57
CA TYR A 83 24.76 8.23 10.62
C TYR A 83 24.53 7.62 9.22
N ARG A 84 24.88 8.33 8.15
CA ARG A 84 24.92 7.77 6.80
C ARG A 84 26.25 7.05 6.62
N MET A 85 26.40 5.88 7.23
CA MET A 85 27.58 5.05 7.00
C MET A 85 27.69 4.75 5.51
N ARG A 86 28.74 5.27 4.85
CA ARG A 86 29.23 4.76 3.59
C ARG A 86 30.35 3.79 3.94
N GLU A 87 30.20 2.53 3.55
CA GLU A 87 31.36 1.63 3.37
C GLU A 87 32.20 2.12 2.19
#